data_AF-A0A7Z0Q092-F1
#
_entry.id   AF-A0A7Z0Q092-F1
#
_cell.length_a   1.000
_cell.length_b   1.000
_cell.length_c   1.000
_cell.angle_alpha   90.00
_cell.angle_beta   90.00
_cell.angle_gamma   90.00
#
_symmetry.space_group_name_H-M   'P 1'
#
loop_
_entity.id
_entity.type
_entity.pdbx_description
1 polymer ?
#
loop_
_entity_poly.entity_id
_entity_poly.type
_entity_poly.pdbx_seq_one_letter_code
_entity_poly.pdbx_strand_id
1 'polypeptide(L)'
;MADDNDTTLGLPFEQRAERALREIVEASGLDVERARAGETSPVLEEPAEVFRTLAEDEGLPLSERVRGHFFRPGLIEAHWRSGRPGSRMAGEFSLTHILRAVVENHMDAIWEGEDDWERDLYGQLRFFDDTPGSGTGRMALLRAAPGAADPEVWFFDTRQGAMPMELDYPGYLDAVLVTKGVMGWQYLYCEPAYSGLGFASVSAGLEEMAQTFPVLFPHHDYTDLRTRLEERL
;
A
#
# COMPACT_ATOMS: atom_id res chain seq x y z
N MET A 1 27.83 -34.30 5.71
CA MET A 1 26.53 -33.66 5.98
C MET A 1 26.83 -32.19 6.08
N ALA A 2 26.62 -31.48 4.97
CA ALA A 2 26.73 -30.03 4.95
C ALA A 2 25.43 -29.48 5.52
N ASP A 3 25.54 -28.53 6.44
CA ASP A 3 24.41 -27.78 7.00
C ASP A 3 23.68 -27.05 5.87
N ASP A 4 22.49 -27.54 5.55
CA ASP A 4 21.53 -26.94 4.64
C ASP A 4 20.56 -26.11 5.49
N ASN A 5 21.07 -25.02 6.09
CA ASN A 5 20.31 -24.15 6.99
C ASN A 5 20.28 -22.69 6.50
N ASP A 6 20.35 -22.50 5.17
CA ASP A 6 20.35 -21.18 4.53
C ASP A 6 19.02 -20.85 3.81
N THR A 7 17.94 -21.57 4.13
CA THR A 7 16.60 -21.40 3.53
C THR A 7 15.66 -20.49 4.32
N THR A 8 16.15 -19.75 5.32
CA THR A 8 15.30 -18.98 6.26
C THR A 8 15.62 -17.49 6.35
N LEU A 9 16.34 -16.92 5.37
CA LEU A 9 16.46 -15.47 5.26
C LEU A 9 15.24 -14.94 4.49
N GLY A 10 14.31 -14.28 5.20
CA GLY A 10 13.13 -13.66 4.59
C GLY A 10 13.52 -12.68 3.47
N LEU A 11 12.64 -12.45 2.51
CA LEU A 11 12.93 -11.54 1.40
C LEU A 11 13.16 -10.11 1.91
N PRO A 12 13.96 -9.27 1.21
CA PRO A 12 14.31 -7.95 1.72
C PRO A 12 13.12 -7.07 2.10
N PHE A 13 12.04 -7.09 1.30
CA PHE A 13 10.82 -6.35 1.63
C PHE A 13 10.04 -6.96 2.80
N GLU A 14 9.94 -8.29 2.88
CA GLU A 14 9.31 -8.98 4.02
C GLU A 14 9.95 -8.57 5.35
N GLN A 15 11.29 -8.55 5.42
CA GLN A 15 12.01 -8.13 6.63
C GLN A 15 11.70 -6.67 7.03
N ARG A 16 11.47 -5.79 6.05
CA ARG A 16 11.10 -4.39 6.29
C ARG A 16 9.64 -4.29 6.75
N ALA A 17 8.75 -5.08 6.14
CA ALA A 17 7.34 -5.15 6.54
C ALA A 17 7.18 -5.71 7.96
N GLU A 18 7.87 -6.80 8.30
CA GLU A 18 7.89 -7.38 9.65
C GLU A 18 8.38 -6.38 10.69
N ARG A 19 9.42 -5.60 10.37
CA ARG A 19 9.90 -4.52 11.25
C ARG A 19 8.84 -3.45 11.44
N ALA A 20 8.18 -3.01 10.37
CA ALA A 20 7.14 -2.00 10.46
C ALA A 20 5.93 -2.48 11.29
N LEU A 21 5.51 -3.74 11.14
CA LEU A 21 4.46 -4.35 11.94
C LEU A 21 4.86 -4.41 13.42
N ARG A 22 6.11 -4.79 13.72
CA ARG A 22 6.65 -4.81 15.09
C ARG A 22 6.66 -3.41 15.70
N GLU A 23 7.12 -2.41 14.96
CA GLU A 23 7.09 -1.01 15.39
C GLU A 23 5.66 -0.58 15.78
N ILE A 24 4.65 -0.93 14.97
CA ILE A 24 3.23 -0.64 15.28
C ILE A 24 2.80 -1.30 16.59
N VAL A 25 3.13 -2.58 16.79
CA VAL A 25 2.76 -3.35 17.99
C VAL A 25 3.46 -2.87 19.26
N GLU A 26 4.73 -2.48 19.16
CA GLU A 26 5.54 -2.06 20.30
C GLU A 26 5.32 -0.59 20.70
N ALA A 27 4.66 0.21 19.84
CA ALA A 27 4.38 1.60 20.10
C ALA A 27 3.29 1.76 21.18
N SER A 28 3.70 2.10 22.40
CA SER A 28 2.78 2.30 23.54
C SER A 28 1.76 3.43 23.38
N GLY A 29 1.86 4.23 22.32
CA GLY A 29 0.90 5.29 21.99
C GLY A 29 -0.22 4.85 21.05
N LEU A 30 -0.22 3.60 20.58
CA LEU A 30 -1.18 3.06 19.63
C LEU A 30 -2.00 1.94 20.26
N ASP A 31 -3.31 1.95 20.00
CA ASP A 31 -4.20 0.82 20.22
C ASP A 31 -4.23 0.00 18.92
N VAL A 32 -3.63 -1.18 18.94
CA VAL A 32 -3.49 -2.05 17.77
C VAL A 32 -4.56 -3.14 17.79
N GLU A 33 -5.36 -3.20 16.72
CA GLU A 33 -6.36 -4.24 16.53
C GLU A 33 -5.80 -5.42 15.73
N ARG A 34 -5.05 -5.12 14.66
CA ARG A 34 -4.37 -6.10 13.81
C ARG A 34 -3.00 -5.57 13.41
N ALA A 35 -1.99 -6.43 13.35
CA ALA A 35 -0.68 -6.17 12.77
C ALA A 35 0.02 -7.51 12.53
N ARG A 36 -0.03 -8.02 11.30
CA ARG A 36 0.48 -9.36 10.98
C ARG A 36 0.74 -9.54 9.48
N ALA A 37 1.63 -10.47 9.17
CA ALA A 37 1.66 -11.12 7.87
C ALA A 37 0.72 -12.34 7.89
N GLY A 38 0.01 -12.56 6.79
CA GLY A 38 -0.82 -13.73 6.58
C GLY A 38 0.01 -14.98 6.28
N GLU A 39 -0.69 -16.07 5.97
CA GLU A 39 -0.04 -17.32 5.58
C GLU A 39 0.60 -17.21 4.20
N THR A 40 1.73 -17.90 4.03
CA THR A 40 2.35 -18.14 2.73
C THR A 40 1.70 -19.36 2.10
N SER A 41 1.08 -19.18 0.93
CA SER A 41 0.60 -20.30 0.13
C SER A 41 1.76 -20.90 -0.68
N PRO A 42 1.83 -22.24 -0.84
CA PRO A 42 2.86 -22.87 -1.68
C PRO A 42 2.90 -22.33 -3.12
N VAL A 43 1.76 -21.86 -3.64
CA VAL A 43 1.66 -21.27 -4.99
C VAL A 43 2.33 -19.88 -5.07
N LEU A 44 2.42 -19.18 -3.93
CA LEU A 44 2.97 -17.83 -3.84
C LEU A 44 4.40 -17.81 -3.30
N GLU A 45 4.98 -18.97 -3.00
CA GLU A 45 6.28 -19.05 -2.32
C GLU A 45 7.46 -18.86 -3.28
N GLU A 46 7.34 -19.33 -4.53
CA GLU A 46 8.42 -19.32 -5.52
C GLU A 46 8.34 -18.05 -6.41
N PRO A 47 9.19 -17.03 -6.19
CA PRO A 47 9.11 -15.78 -6.93
C PRO A 47 9.28 -16.00 -8.44
N ALA A 48 10.16 -16.91 -8.86
CA ALA A 48 10.43 -17.12 -10.29
C ALA A 48 9.17 -17.58 -11.04
N GLU A 49 8.37 -18.44 -10.41
CA GLU A 49 7.13 -18.94 -10.97
C GLU A 49 6.04 -17.87 -10.98
N VAL A 50 5.93 -17.08 -9.92
CA VAL A 50 5.01 -15.93 -9.86
C VAL A 50 5.30 -14.94 -10.98
N PHE A 51 6.57 -14.53 -11.16
CA PHE A 51 6.92 -13.56 -12.19
C PHE A 51 6.85 -14.14 -13.60
N ARG A 52 7.06 -15.45 -13.77
CA ARG A 52 6.78 -16.13 -15.05
C ARG A 52 5.29 -16.07 -15.38
N THR A 53 4.42 -16.38 -14.42
CA THR A 53 2.96 -16.32 -14.58
C THR A 53 2.51 -14.90 -14.94
N LEU A 54 2.97 -13.90 -14.21
CA LEU A 54 2.66 -12.49 -14.50
C LEU A 54 3.11 -12.08 -15.92
N ALA A 55 4.29 -12.54 -16.36
CA ALA A 55 4.81 -12.20 -17.68
C ALA A 55 4.06 -12.91 -18.82
N GLU A 56 3.82 -14.21 -18.68
CA GLU A 56 3.28 -15.07 -19.74
C GLU A 56 1.76 -15.00 -19.84
N ASP A 57 1.06 -15.00 -18.71
CA ASP A 57 -0.40 -15.11 -18.66
C ASP A 57 -1.06 -13.72 -18.58
N GLU A 58 -0.46 -12.81 -17.81
CA GLU A 58 -1.01 -11.44 -17.59
C GLU A 58 -0.32 -10.37 -18.43
N GLY A 59 0.73 -10.73 -19.18
CA GLY A 59 1.48 -9.79 -20.02
C GLY A 59 2.26 -8.72 -19.24
N LEU A 60 2.55 -8.96 -17.96
CA LEU A 60 3.27 -8.07 -17.05
C LEU A 60 4.66 -8.63 -16.75
N PRO A 61 5.69 -8.30 -17.55
CA PRO A 61 7.04 -8.86 -17.36
C PRO A 61 7.70 -8.44 -16.04
N LEU A 62 7.26 -7.32 -15.46
CA LEU A 62 7.71 -6.67 -14.21
C LEU A 62 9.23 -6.54 -14.02
N SER A 63 9.68 -5.32 -13.77
CA SER A 63 11.09 -4.99 -13.63
C SER A 63 11.72 -5.62 -12.38
N GLU A 64 13.05 -5.72 -12.37
CA GLU A 64 13.81 -6.16 -11.18
C GLU A 64 13.56 -5.27 -9.94
N ARG A 65 13.17 -4.00 -10.13
CA ARG A 65 12.81 -3.12 -9.02
C ARG A 65 11.53 -3.60 -8.33
N VAL A 66 10.52 -3.96 -9.12
CA VAL A 66 9.26 -4.54 -8.61
C VAL A 66 9.54 -5.89 -7.95
N ARG A 67 10.37 -6.74 -8.57
CA ARG A 67 10.77 -8.04 -8.02
C ARG A 67 11.49 -7.91 -6.67
N GLY A 68 12.30 -6.87 -6.49
CA GLY A 68 12.96 -6.57 -5.21
C GLY A 68 11.99 -6.23 -4.05
N HIS A 69 10.71 -5.97 -4.36
CA HIS A 69 9.65 -5.70 -3.38
C HIS A 69 8.66 -6.86 -3.24
N PHE A 70 9.01 -8.03 -3.78
CA PHE A 70 8.22 -9.23 -3.64
C PHE A 70 8.10 -9.67 -2.17
N PHE A 71 6.92 -10.17 -1.80
CA PHE A 71 6.64 -10.83 -0.53
C PHE A 71 5.77 -12.04 -0.78
N ARG A 72 6.00 -13.11 -0.02
CA ARG A 72 5.33 -14.40 -0.13
C ARG A 72 4.01 -14.49 0.64
N PRO A 73 3.83 -13.85 1.81
CA PRO A 73 2.53 -13.84 2.48
C PRO A 73 1.43 -13.39 1.53
N GLY A 74 0.29 -14.09 1.52
CA GLY A 74 -0.84 -13.70 0.68
C GLY A 74 -1.40 -12.32 1.04
N LEU A 75 -1.11 -11.85 2.24
CA LEU A 75 -1.53 -10.57 2.82
C LEU A 75 -0.51 -10.06 3.82
N ILE A 76 -0.30 -8.75 3.89
CA ILE A 76 0.36 -8.07 5.02
C ILE A 76 -0.57 -6.94 5.48
N GLU A 77 -1.01 -6.97 6.74
CA GLU A 77 -2.03 -6.04 7.22
C GLU A 77 -1.69 -5.41 8.56
N ALA A 78 -2.18 -4.17 8.75
CA ALA A 78 -2.25 -3.52 10.05
C ALA A 78 -3.53 -2.70 10.16
N HIS A 79 -4.10 -2.64 11.36
CA HIS A 79 -5.23 -1.79 11.72
C HIS A 79 -5.03 -1.31 13.16
N TRP A 80 -4.92 0.00 13.33
CA TRP A 80 -4.59 0.63 14.61
C TRP A 80 -5.18 2.04 14.71
N ARG A 81 -5.26 2.54 15.92
CA ARG A 81 -5.64 3.93 16.23
C ARG A 81 -4.73 4.51 17.31
N SER A 82 -4.64 5.83 17.38
CA SER A 82 -3.98 6.49 18.50
C SER A 82 -4.71 6.20 19.81
N GLY A 83 -3.96 5.85 20.86
CA GLY A 83 -4.50 5.67 22.21
C GLY A 83 -4.82 6.99 22.92
N ARG A 84 -4.53 8.14 22.29
CA ARG A 84 -4.81 9.46 22.87
C ARG A 84 -6.29 9.82 22.71
N PRO A 85 -7.00 10.21 23.79
CA PRO A 85 -8.40 10.64 23.69
C PRO A 85 -8.59 11.81 22.73
N GLY A 86 -9.55 11.69 21.82
CA GLY A 86 -9.90 12.73 20.84
C GLY A 86 -8.93 12.86 19.66
N SER A 87 -7.89 12.02 19.60
CA SER A 87 -7.01 11.91 18.44
C SER A 87 -7.80 11.52 17.19
N ARG A 88 -7.40 12.09 16.04
CA ARG A 88 -7.91 11.70 14.72
C ARG A 88 -6.95 10.79 13.96
N MET A 89 -5.77 10.54 14.53
CA MET A 89 -4.77 9.69 13.94
C MET A 89 -5.16 8.21 14.08
N ALA A 90 -5.38 7.57 12.94
CA ALA A 90 -5.59 6.13 12.81
C ALA A 90 -4.91 5.67 11.52
N GLY A 91 -4.60 4.38 11.45
CA GLY A 91 -4.00 3.80 10.27
C GLY A 91 -4.51 2.41 9.97
N GLU A 92 -4.59 2.12 8.69
CA GLU A 92 -4.92 0.80 8.16
C GLU A 92 -4.24 0.61 6.82
N PHE A 93 -3.74 -0.60 6.60
CA PHE A 93 -3.35 -1.09 5.29
C PHE A 93 -3.54 -2.60 5.24
N SER A 94 -3.71 -3.13 4.04
CA SER A 94 -4.00 -4.51 3.73
C SER A 94 -3.38 -4.82 2.36
N LEU A 95 -2.06 -5.03 2.37
CA LEU A 95 -1.26 -5.29 1.18
C LEU A 95 -1.50 -6.70 0.67
N THR A 96 -2.16 -6.81 -0.47
CA THR A 96 -2.41 -8.06 -1.16
C THR A 96 -1.20 -8.45 -2.03
N HIS A 97 -0.84 -9.72 -1.99
CA HIS A 97 0.22 -10.28 -2.84
C HIS A 97 0.00 -9.93 -4.33
N ILE A 98 1.05 -9.48 -5.03
CA ILE A 98 0.95 -8.91 -6.38
C ILE A 98 0.22 -9.80 -7.39
N LEU A 99 0.49 -11.11 -7.41
CA LEU A 99 -0.23 -12.05 -8.28
C LEU A 99 -1.74 -12.07 -8.01
N ARG A 100 -2.13 -12.08 -6.73
CA ARG A 100 -3.55 -12.07 -6.35
C ARG A 100 -4.19 -10.73 -6.68
N ALA A 101 -3.49 -9.63 -6.46
CA ALA A 101 -3.98 -8.32 -6.85
C ALA A 101 -4.26 -8.27 -8.37
N VAL A 102 -3.35 -8.79 -9.20
CA VAL A 102 -3.52 -8.78 -10.65
C VAL A 102 -4.68 -9.68 -11.12
N VAL A 103 -4.84 -10.86 -10.54
CA VAL A 103 -5.79 -11.89 -11.00
C VAL A 103 -7.20 -11.75 -10.36
N GLU A 104 -7.28 -11.28 -9.12
CA GLU A 104 -8.54 -11.30 -8.33
C GLU A 104 -9.17 -9.91 -8.18
N ASN A 105 -8.37 -8.84 -8.17
CA ASN A 105 -8.79 -7.54 -7.63
C ASN A 105 -9.11 -6.48 -8.70
N HIS A 106 -9.97 -6.86 -9.64
CA HIS A 106 -10.34 -6.05 -10.80
C HIS A 106 -11.27 -4.88 -10.45
N MET A 107 -10.91 -3.65 -10.84
CA MET A 107 -11.72 -2.45 -10.57
C MET A 107 -12.89 -2.26 -11.53
N ASP A 108 -12.86 -2.83 -12.74
CA ASP A 108 -13.98 -2.80 -13.68
C ASP A 108 -15.21 -3.57 -13.19
N ALA A 109 -15.02 -4.53 -12.28
CA ALA A 109 -16.12 -5.25 -11.63
C ALA A 109 -17.00 -4.35 -10.75
N ILE A 110 -16.49 -3.19 -10.31
CA ILE A 110 -17.20 -2.25 -9.44
C ILE A 110 -17.45 -0.88 -10.09
N TRP A 111 -17.05 -0.71 -11.35
CA TRP A 111 -17.26 0.54 -12.09
C TRP A 111 -18.63 0.54 -12.77
N GLU A 112 -19.41 1.60 -12.55
CA GLU A 112 -20.78 1.75 -13.07
C GLU A 112 -20.95 2.93 -14.04
N GLY A 113 -19.85 3.51 -14.52
CA GLY A 113 -19.87 4.67 -15.40
C GLY A 113 -20.27 4.36 -16.85
N GLU A 114 -20.37 5.42 -17.65
CA GLU A 114 -20.63 5.33 -19.10
C GLU A 114 -19.46 5.85 -19.95
N ASP A 115 -18.48 6.52 -19.36
CA ASP A 115 -17.34 7.10 -20.07
C ASP A 115 -16.37 6.01 -20.56
N ASP A 116 -16.09 6.00 -21.88
CA ASP A 116 -15.26 4.97 -22.50
C ASP A 116 -13.79 5.04 -22.08
N TRP A 117 -13.28 6.23 -21.78
CA TRP A 117 -11.90 6.40 -21.30
C TRP A 117 -11.77 5.88 -19.87
N GLU A 118 -12.73 6.21 -18.99
CA GLU A 118 -12.77 5.65 -17.65
C GLU A 118 -12.95 4.13 -17.68
N ARG A 119 -13.79 3.61 -18.58
CA ARG A 119 -13.96 2.16 -18.75
C ARG A 119 -12.63 1.46 -19.06
N ASP A 120 -11.86 1.99 -20.02
CA ASP A 120 -10.54 1.44 -20.37
C ASP A 120 -9.56 1.52 -19.19
N LEU A 121 -9.53 2.67 -18.49
CA LEU A 121 -8.70 2.87 -17.32
C LEU A 121 -9.04 1.85 -16.21
N TYR A 122 -10.30 1.75 -15.81
CA TYR A 122 -10.74 0.85 -14.74
C TYR A 122 -10.55 -0.64 -15.11
N GLY A 123 -10.66 -0.99 -16.40
CA GLY A 123 -10.30 -2.33 -16.90
C GLY A 123 -8.84 -2.71 -16.66
N GLN A 124 -7.95 -1.73 -16.54
CA GLN A 124 -6.53 -1.92 -16.27
C GLN A 124 -6.17 -1.79 -14.78
N LEU A 125 -7.08 -1.33 -13.92
CA LEU A 125 -6.78 -1.07 -12.51
C LEU A 125 -7.02 -2.32 -11.66
N ARG A 126 -6.05 -2.60 -10.77
CA ARG A 126 -6.04 -3.75 -9.85
C ARG A 126 -5.74 -3.27 -8.44
N PHE A 127 -6.66 -3.43 -7.48
CA PHE A 127 -6.37 -2.97 -6.12
C PHE A 127 -5.41 -3.95 -5.41
N PHE A 128 -4.38 -3.40 -4.76
CA PHE A 128 -3.39 -4.19 -4.02
C PHE A 128 -3.22 -3.71 -2.57
N ASP A 129 -3.82 -2.57 -2.20
CA ASP A 129 -3.97 -2.13 -0.82
C ASP A 129 -5.39 -1.61 -0.61
N ASP A 130 -6.01 -1.98 0.51
CA ASP A 130 -7.35 -1.56 0.88
C ASP A 130 -7.48 -1.35 2.41
N THR A 131 -8.67 -0.95 2.86
CA THR A 131 -8.93 -0.60 4.27
C THR A 131 -10.22 -1.27 4.76
N PRO A 132 -10.27 -2.62 4.83
CA PRO A 132 -11.50 -3.38 5.01
C PRO A 132 -12.13 -3.21 6.40
N GLY A 133 -11.34 -2.94 7.43
CA GLY A 133 -11.80 -2.74 8.80
C GLY A 133 -12.48 -1.37 9.00
N SER A 134 -11.92 -0.32 8.43
CA SER A 134 -12.50 1.03 8.49
C SER A 134 -13.55 1.30 7.42
N GLY A 135 -13.54 0.55 6.31
CA GLY A 135 -14.52 0.67 5.23
C GLY A 135 -14.51 2.05 4.56
N THR A 136 -13.34 2.67 4.44
CA THR A 136 -13.27 4.08 4.00
C THR A 136 -13.59 4.30 2.53
N GLY A 137 -13.66 3.22 1.73
CA GLY A 137 -13.80 3.29 0.28
C GLY A 137 -12.54 3.79 -0.41
N ARG A 138 -11.37 3.60 0.24
CA ARG A 138 -10.06 4.01 -0.27
C ARG A 138 -9.20 2.80 -0.57
N MET A 139 -8.58 2.82 -1.74
CA MET A 139 -7.76 1.71 -2.26
C MET A 139 -6.56 2.26 -3.01
N ALA A 140 -5.43 1.55 -2.96
CA ALA A 140 -4.37 1.76 -3.93
C ALA A 140 -4.39 0.69 -5.01
N LEU A 141 -4.12 1.15 -6.22
CA LEU A 141 -4.36 0.43 -7.44
C LEU A 141 -3.07 0.35 -8.25
N LEU A 142 -2.81 -0.81 -8.82
CA LEU A 142 -1.80 -1.06 -9.82
C LEU A 142 -2.44 -0.93 -11.20
N ARG A 143 -1.84 -0.16 -12.09
CA ARG A 143 -2.27 -0.14 -13.50
C ARG A 143 -1.57 -1.26 -14.27
N ALA A 144 -2.28 -2.38 -14.43
CA ALA A 144 -1.86 -3.57 -15.15
C ALA A 144 -2.00 -3.41 -16.68
N ALA A 145 -1.32 -2.42 -17.26
CA ALA A 145 -1.29 -2.26 -18.71
C ALA A 145 -0.42 -3.35 -19.37
N PRO A 146 -0.87 -3.99 -20.47
CA PRO A 146 -0.08 -5.02 -21.15
C PRO A 146 1.33 -4.54 -21.53
N GLY A 147 2.34 -5.34 -21.20
CA GLY A 147 3.75 -5.05 -21.42
C GLY A 147 4.40 -4.15 -20.37
N ALA A 148 3.67 -3.72 -19.33
CA ALA A 148 4.23 -2.84 -18.29
C ALA A 148 5.28 -3.58 -17.44
N ALA A 149 6.48 -3.03 -17.39
CA ALA A 149 7.54 -3.47 -16.47
C ALA A 149 7.49 -2.73 -15.13
N ASP A 150 7.13 -1.44 -15.16
CA ASP A 150 7.01 -0.59 -13.97
C ASP A 150 5.60 0.03 -13.99
N PRO A 151 4.58 -0.70 -13.50
CA PRO A 151 3.20 -0.23 -13.54
C PRO A 151 3.00 1.04 -12.70
N GLU A 152 2.16 1.94 -13.21
CA GLU A 152 1.73 3.13 -12.48
C GLU A 152 0.92 2.74 -11.23
N VAL A 153 1.05 3.53 -10.17
CA VAL A 153 0.21 3.41 -8.98
C VAL A 153 -0.83 4.53 -8.98
N TRP A 154 -2.06 4.16 -8.65
CA TRP A 154 -3.20 5.06 -8.58
C TRP A 154 -3.86 4.95 -7.20
N PHE A 155 -4.43 6.04 -6.73
CA PHE A 155 -5.22 6.09 -5.51
C PHE A 155 -6.70 6.29 -5.86
N PHE A 156 -7.56 5.44 -5.35
CA PHE A 156 -9.00 5.56 -5.51
C PHE A 156 -9.65 5.98 -4.20
N ASP A 157 -10.48 7.02 -4.24
CA ASP A 157 -11.42 7.37 -3.18
C ASP A 157 -12.81 7.43 -3.81
N THR A 158 -13.80 6.72 -3.23
CA THR A 158 -15.21 6.76 -3.68
C THR A 158 -15.77 8.17 -3.91
N ARG A 159 -15.24 9.21 -3.25
CA ARG A 159 -15.68 10.60 -3.40
C ARG A 159 -15.06 11.33 -4.60
N GLN A 160 -14.04 10.75 -5.22
CA GLN A 160 -13.16 11.45 -6.16
C GLN A 160 -12.78 10.63 -7.40
N GLY A 161 -12.93 9.31 -7.34
CA GLY A 161 -12.48 8.40 -8.39
C GLY A 161 -11.00 8.04 -8.27
N ALA A 162 -10.45 7.48 -9.34
CA ALA A 162 -9.04 7.10 -9.44
C ALA A 162 -8.17 8.32 -9.78
N MET A 163 -7.09 8.51 -9.03
CA MET A 163 -6.14 9.61 -9.16
C MET A 163 -4.72 9.02 -9.31
N PRO A 164 -3.93 9.46 -10.29
CA PRO A 164 -2.56 8.97 -10.43
C PRO A 164 -1.71 9.41 -9.22
N MET A 165 -0.77 8.57 -8.83
CA MET A 165 0.19 8.88 -7.77
C MET A 165 1.58 9.14 -8.34
N GLU A 166 2.33 10.02 -7.67
CA GLU A 166 3.75 10.26 -7.87
C GLU A 166 4.62 9.16 -7.21
N LEU A 167 4.14 7.91 -7.23
CA LEU A 167 4.83 6.74 -6.70
C LEU A 167 4.77 5.60 -7.73
N ASP A 168 5.87 4.86 -7.83
CA ASP A 168 5.87 3.53 -8.44
C ASP A 168 5.47 2.48 -7.39
N TYR A 169 5.27 1.23 -7.81
CA TYR A 169 4.87 0.14 -6.88
C TYR A 169 5.87 -0.05 -5.72
N PRO A 170 7.19 -0.14 -5.95
CA PRO A 170 8.20 -0.08 -4.88
C PRO A 170 8.03 1.11 -3.93
N GLY A 171 7.90 2.32 -4.46
CA GLY A 171 7.76 3.55 -3.70
C GLY A 171 6.50 3.56 -2.84
N TYR A 172 5.38 3.02 -3.35
CA TYR A 172 4.17 2.84 -2.55
C TYR A 172 4.40 1.90 -1.37
N LEU A 173 4.99 0.74 -1.64
CA LEU A 173 5.28 -0.26 -0.61
C LEU A 173 6.26 0.27 0.44
N ASP A 174 7.22 1.11 0.06
CA ASP A 174 8.11 1.75 1.02
C ASP A 174 7.39 2.83 1.83
N ALA A 175 6.56 3.64 1.18
CA ALA A 175 5.83 4.74 1.81
C ALA A 175 4.82 4.22 2.86
N VAL A 176 4.06 3.16 2.56
CA VAL A 176 3.10 2.58 3.52
C VAL A 176 3.78 2.06 4.79
N LEU A 177 5.02 1.54 4.68
CA LEU A 177 5.80 1.12 5.84
C LEU A 177 6.30 2.29 6.69
N VAL A 178 6.52 3.48 6.10
CA VAL A 178 6.92 4.69 6.84
C VAL A 178 5.71 5.37 7.47
N THR A 179 4.60 5.47 6.73
CA THR A 179 3.35 6.09 7.18
C THR A 179 2.51 5.18 8.05
N LYS A 180 2.86 3.91 8.18
CA LYS A 180 2.09 2.89 8.93
C LYS A 180 0.63 2.80 8.49
N GLY A 181 0.35 3.16 7.24
CA GLY A 181 -1.01 3.24 6.70
C GLY A 181 -1.89 4.34 7.32
N VAL A 182 -1.31 5.44 7.85
CA VAL A 182 -2.13 6.56 8.37
C VAL A 182 -3.16 7.02 7.34
N MET A 183 -4.43 7.05 7.74
CA MET A 183 -5.53 7.32 6.82
C MET A 183 -5.30 8.57 5.97
N GLY A 184 -5.33 8.37 4.65
CA GLY A 184 -5.22 9.46 3.68
C GLY A 184 -3.80 9.87 3.31
N TRP A 185 -2.76 9.18 3.79
CA TRP A 185 -1.38 9.48 3.42
C TRP A 185 -1.15 9.45 1.90
N GLN A 186 -1.95 8.65 1.16
CA GLN A 186 -1.88 8.55 -0.30
C GLN A 186 -2.13 9.90 -1.00
N TYR A 187 -2.97 10.77 -0.42
CA TYR A 187 -3.19 12.12 -0.96
C TYR A 187 -1.92 12.96 -1.03
N LEU A 188 -0.94 12.70 -0.16
CA LEU A 188 0.36 13.38 -0.15
C LEU A 188 1.19 13.08 -1.40
N TYR A 189 0.81 12.05 -2.16
CA TYR A 189 1.47 11.63 -3.40
C TYR A 189 0.58 11.79 -4.63
N CYS A 190 -0.61 12.37 -4.52
CA CYS A 190 -1.41 12.80 -5.67
C CYS A 190 -1.15 14.28 -5.98
N GLU A 191 -1.47 14.74 -7.18
CA GLU A 191 -1.41 16.17 -7.51
C GLU A 191 -2.23 17.02 -6.51
N PRO A 192 -1.77 18.22 -6.12
CA PRO A 192 -2.49 19.06 -5.15
C PRO A 192 -3.94 19.38 -5.54
N ALA A 193 -4.25 19.43 -6.84
CA ALA A 193 -5.60 19.63 -7.35
C ALA A 193 -6.60 18.54 -6.89
N TYR A 194 -6.11 17.36 -6.51
CA TYR A 194 -6.91 16.28 -5.95
C TYR A 194 -7.14 16.41 -4.44
N SER A 195 -6.64 17.46 -3.77
CA SER A 195 -6.87 17.73 -2.35
C SER A 195 -8.26 18.36 -2.14
N GLY A 196 -9.31 17.53 -2.28
CA GLY A 196 -10.71 17.92 -2.16
C GLY A 196 -11.34 17.55 -0.82
N LEU A 197 -12.65 17.28 -0.83
CA LEU A 197 -13.41 16.87 0.37
C LEU A 197 -12.84 15.60 1.02
N GLY A 198 -12.31 14.67 0.22
CA GLY A 198 -11.69 13.45 0.72
C GLY A 198 -10.47 13.76 1.59
N PHE A 199 -9.58 14.65 1.14
CA PHE A 199 -8.40 15.10 1.88
C PHE A 199 -8.75 15.90 3.14
N ALA A 200 -9.71 16.84 3.04
CA ALA A 200 -10.14 17.65 4.19
C ALA A 200 -10.65 16.80 5.38
N SER A 201 -11.16 15.59 5.10
CA SER A 201 -11.62 14.67 6.16
C SER A 201 -10.48 14.00 6.95
N VAL A 202 -9.28 13.94 6.37
CA VAL A 202 -8.12 13.20 6.91
C VAL A 202 -6.95 14.11 7.30
N SER A 203 -6.93 15.37 6.85
CA SER A 203 -5.82 16.31 7.06
C SER A 203 -5.41 16.45 8.54
N ALA A 204 -6.38 16.58 9.44
CA ALA A 204 -6.10 16.68 10.88
C ALA A 204 -5.38 15.44 11.45
N GLY A 205 -5.67 14.24 10.93
CA GLY A 205 -4.95 13.03 11.31
C GLY A 205 -3.52 12.99 10.76
N LEU A 206 -3.32 13.50 9.54
CA LEU A 206 -2.01 13.62 8.90
C LEU A 206 -1.12 14.68 9.60
N GLU A 207 -1.70 15.80 10.02
CA GLU A 207 -1.03 16.81 10.84
C GLU A 207 -0.59 16.23 12.19
N GLU A 208 -1.45 15.44 12.83
CA GLU A 208 -1.11 14.75 14.08
C GLU A 208 -0.01 13.70 13.89
N MET A 209 -0.05 12.94 12.78
CA MET A 209 1.01 12.02 12.39
C MET A 209 2.35 12.74 12.25
N ALA A 210 2.40 13.85 11.50
CA ALA A 210 3.61 14.62 11.26
C ALA A 210 4.29 15.12 12.56
N GLN A 211 3.51 15.33 13.62
CA GLN A 211 4.00 15.72 14.94
C GLN A 211 4.39 14.52 15.82
N THR A 212 3.65 13.41 15.70
CA THR A 212 3.75 12.29 16.64
C THR A 212 4.74 11.21 16.18
N PHE A 213 4.79 10.92 14.89
CA PHE A 213 5.60 9.85 14.33
C PHE A 213 7.11 10.03 14.51
N PRO A 214 7.69 11.24 14.40
CA PRO A 214 9.11 11.42 14.68
C PRO A 214 9.51 11.03 16.11
N VAL A 215 8.56 11.01 17.05
CA VAL A 215 8.78 10.57 18.44
C VAL A 215 8.52 9.07 18.59
N LEU A 216 7.46 8.54 17.98
CA LEU A 216 7.12 7.11 18.08
C LEU A 216 8.06 6.21 17.27
N PHE A 217 8.50 6.69 16.11
CA PHE A 217 9.31 5.94 15.15
C PHE A 217 10.50 6.78 14.66
N PRO A 218 11.45 7.11 15.56
CA PRO A 218 12.50 8.10 15.29
C PRO A 218 13.53 7.68 14.23
N HIS A 219 13.44 6.45 13.72
CA HIS A 219 14.38 5.90 12.74
C HIS A 219 13.98 6.17 11.28
N HIS A 220 12.81 6.77 11.04
CA HIS A 220 12.35 7.13 9.70
C HIS A 220 12.54 8.62 9.42
N ASP A 221 12.75 8.95 8.14
CA ASP A 221 12.74 10.34 7.67
C ASP A 221 11.33 10.74 7.26
N TYR A 222 10.80 11.76 7.91
CA TYR A 222 9.46 12.31 7.66
C TYR A 222 9.50 13.63 6.87
N THR A 223 10.67 14.05 6.39
CA THR A 223 10.85 15.37 5.74
C THR A 223 9.98 15.51 4.50
N ASP A 224 10.02 14.53 3.57
CA ASP A 224 9.21 14.54 2.35
C ASP A 224 7.70 14.57 2.66
N LEU A 225 7.24 13.71 3.58
CA LEU A 225 5.84 13.67 4.01
C LEU A 225 5.37 15.00 4.59
N ARG A 226 6.22 15.68 5.38
CA ARG A 226 5.90 17.00 5.95
C ARG A 226 5.81 18.08 4.88
N THR A 227 6.77 18.12 3.96
CA THR A 227 6.75 19.07 2.84
C THR A 227 5.50 18.88 1.99
N ARG A 228 5.17 17.64 1.64
CA ARG A 228 3.95 17.32 0.87
C ARG A 228 2.67 17.69 1.62
N LEU A 229 2.62 17.50 2.93
CA LEU A 229 1.48 17.92 3.73
C LEU A 229 1.33 19.45 3.71
N GLU A 230 2.43 20.19 3.90
CA GLU A 230 2.43 21.67 3.88
C GLU A 230 1.95 22.24 2.53
N GLU A 231 2.27 21.58 1.41
CA GLU A 231 1.81 21.99 0.06
C GLU A 231 0.30 21.82 -0.16
N ARG A 232 -0.39 21.05 0.71
CA ARG A 232 -1.80 20.66 0.55
C ARG A 232 -2.74 21.31 1.56
N LEU A 233 -2.20 21.99 2.58
CA LEU A 233 -2.95 22.76 3.58
C LEU A 233 -3.17 24.20 3.14
#